data_AF-A0A9X4KFI4-F1
#
_entry.id   AF-A0A9X4KFI4-F1
#
_cell.length_a   1.000
_cell.length_b   1.000
_cell.length_c   1.000
_cell.angle_alpha   90.00
_cell.angle_beta   90.00
_cell.angle_gamma   90.00
#
_symmetry.space_group_name_H-M   'P 1'
#
loop_
_entity.id
_entity.type
_entity.pdbx_description
1 polymer ?
#
loop_
_entity_poly.entity_id
_entity_poly.type
_entity_poly.pdbx_seq_one_letter_code
_entity_poly.pdbx_strand_id
1 'polypeptide(L)'
;MFEYALLYGEAPRKNLDAHLNVVKALSANDPAALNAEEKSYYDKIVSYRGGDVNFWDSEKMYGPEGSLAVIEGYAKDGAHLDDAFYGAPTQGMTDNNATLGKLQLEAFTRIMMGGSVDEFDQFVSQWNSLGGKAITDEVNAWQASQ
;
A
#
# COMPACT_ATOMS: atom_id res chain seq x y z
N MET A 1 -17.57 16.25 25.22
CA MET A 1 -16.22 16.52 24.69
C MET A 1 -15.85 15.33 23.83
N PHE A 2 -15.57 15.52 22.53
CA PHE A 2 -15.05 14.42 21.72
C PHE A 2 -13.55 14.35 21.96
N GLU A 3 -13.09 13.28 22.60
CA GLU A 3 -11.69 12.94 22.76
C GLU A 3 -11.16 12.42 21.42
N TYR A 4 -10.81 13.32 20.50
CA TYR A 4 -9.97 12.94 19.38
C TYR A 4 -8.51 13.13 19.79
N ALA A 5 -7.72 12.07 19.67
CA ALA A 5 -6.27 12.17 19.82
C ALA A 5 -5.71 13.11 18.76
N LEU A 6 -4.80 13.99 19.16
CA LEU A 6 -4.09 14.94 18.27
C LEU A 6 -3.31 14.23 17.15
N LEU A 7 -2.94 12.97 17.36
CA LEU A 7 -2.39 12.07 16.37
C LEU A 7 -3.00 10.68 16.55
N TYR A 8 -3.51 10.13 15.46
CA TYR A 8 -3.94 8.74 15.35
C TYR A 8 -2.92 8.00 14.49
N GLY A 9 -2.34 6.93 15.02
CA GLY A 9 -1.40 6.08 14.30
C GLY A 9 -1.76 4.62 14.51
N GLU A 10 -1.73 3.85 13.44
CA GLU A 10 -1.88 2.40 13.48
C GLU A 10 -0.59 1.72 13.07
N ALA A 11 -0.37 0.50 13.55
CA ALA A 11 0.73 -0.31 13.07
C ALA A 11 0.53 -0.58 11.55
N PRO A 12 1.57 -0.48 10.71
CA PRO A 12 1.45 -0.69 9.27
C PRO A 12 0.83 -2.04 8.88
N ARG A 13 1.05 -3.07 9.71
CA ARG A 13 0.53 -4.43 9.52
C ARG A 13 -0.83 -4.71 10.17
N LYS A 14 -1.44 -3.74 10.86
CA LYS A 14 -2.65 -3.95 11.68
C LYS A 14 -3.74 -4.74 10.94
N ASN A 15 -4.07 -4.36 9.71
CA ASN A 15 -5.12 -5.06 8.94
C ASN A 15 -4.71 -6.46 8.52
N LEU A 16 -3.45 -6.67 8.14
CA LEU A 16 -2.93 -8.00 7.81
C LEU A 16 -2.97 -8.91 9.04
N ASP A 17 -2.54 -8.41 10.20
CA ASP A 17 -2.55 -9.17 11.44
C ASP A 17 -3.99 -9.48 11.89
N ALA A 18 -4.92 -8.53 11.72
CA ALA A 18 -6.35 -8.76 11.94
C ALA A 18 -6.91 -9.85 11.03
N HIS A 19 -6.56 -9.84 9.73
CA HIS A 19 -6.93 -10.91 8.80
C HIS A 19 -6.41 -12.28 9.25
N LEU A 20 -5.14 -12.39 9.65
CA LEU A 20 -4.56 -13.65 10.13
C LEU A 20 -5.32 -14.19 11.36
N ASN A 21 -5.64 -13.31 12.31
CA ASN A 21 -6.38 -13.67 13.52
C ASN A 21 -7.83 -14.07 13.19
N VAL A 22 -8.51 -13.32 12.32
CA VAL A 22 -9.87 -13.61 11.87
C VAL A 22 -9.95 -14.93 11.11
N VAL A 23 -9.05 -15.19 10.17
CA VAL A 23 -9.00 -16.47 9.43
C VAL A 23 -8.79 -17.63 10.38
N LYS A 24 -7.85 -17.51 11.33
CA LYS A 24 -7.63 -18.52 12.36
C LYS A 24 -8.88 -18.78 13.20
N ALA A 25 -9.57 -17.73 13.64
CA ALA A 25 -10.82 -17.83 14.39
C ALA A 25 -11.94 -18.47 13.56
N LEU A 26 -12.08 -18.12 12.28
CA LEU A 26 -13.08 -18.70 11.36
C LEU A 26 -12.83 -20.20 11.15
N SER A 27 -11.58 -20.62 10.99
CA SER A 27 -11.23 -22.04 10.86
C SER A 27 -11.49 -22.84 12.14
N ALA A 28 -11.27 -22.23 13.31
CA ALA A 28 -11.53 -22.85 14.61
C ALA A 28 -13.00 -22.73 15.06
N ASN A 29 -13.78 -21.87 14.40
CA ASN A 29 -15.09 -21.39 14.86
C ASN A 29 -15.05 -20.87 16.32
N ASP A 30 -13.98 -20.14 16.66
CA ASP A 30 -13.72 -19.62 18.01
C ASP A 30 -13.14 -18.19 17.96
N PRO A 31 -13.94 -17.15 18.29
CA PRO A 31 -13.50 -15.77 18.31
C PRO A 31 -12.93 -15.31 19.66
N ALA A 32 -12.76 -16.18 20.66
CA ALA A 32 -12.43 -15.78 22.03
C ALA A 32 -11.09 -15.01 22.16
N ALA A 33 -10.15 -15.27 21.26
CA ALA A 33 -8.85 -14.61 21.24
C ALA A 33 -8.83 -13.28 20.47
N LEU A 34 -9.92 -12.91 19.78
CA LEU A 34 -9.99 -11.71 18.97
C LEU A 34 -10.16 -10.45 19.83
N ASN A 35 -9.50 -9.36 19.43
CA ASN A 35 -9.79 -8.05 19.99
C ASN A 35 -11.15 -7.52 19.48
N ALA A 36 -11.61 -6.38 20.00
CA ALA A 36 -12.94 -5.85 19.68
C ALA A 36 -13.16 -5.56 18.18
N GLU A 37 -12.12 -5.08 17.49
CA GLU A 37 -12.18 -4.76 16.07
C GLU A 37 -12.14 -6.03 15.21
N GLU A 38 -11.21 -6.93 15.49
CA GLU A 38 -11.12 -8.24 14.82
C GLU A 38 -12.41 -9.05 14.98
N LYS A 39 -12.99 -9.03 16.19
CA LYS A 39 -14.28 -9.67 16.46
C LYS A 39 -15.39 -9.04 15.60
N SER A 40 -15.38 -7.73 15.39
CA SER A 40 -16.34 -7.07 14.50
C SER A 40 -16.24 -7.61 13.08
N TYR A 41 -15.03 -7.83 12.55
CA TYR A 41 -14.84 -8.42 11.22
C TYR A 41 -15.32 -9.88 11.18
N TYR A 42 -14.97 -10.69 12.18
CA TYR A 42 -15.44 -12.06 12.30
C TYR A 42 -16.97 -12.15 12.30
N ASP A 43 -17.64 -11.36 13.15
CA ASP A 43 -19.10 -11.39 13.29
C ASP A 43 -19.79 -11.00 11.98
N LYS A 44 -19.25 -9.98 11.27
CA LYS A 44 -19.74 -9.56 9.94
C LYS A 44 -19.59 -10.66 8.90
N ILE A 45 -18.43 -11.34 8.88
CA ILE A 45 -18.19 -12.48 7.99
C ILE A 45 -19.16 -13.62 8.26
N VAL A 46 -19.36 -13.99 9.53
CA VAL A 46 -20.31 -15.05 9.91
C VAL A 46 -21.73 -14.65 9.50
N SER A 47 -22.11 -13.39 9.70
CA SER A 47 -23.42 -12.87 9.29
C SER A 47 -23.61 -12.93 7.77
N TYR A 48 -22.58 -12.55 7.00
CA TYR A 48 -22.58 -12.66 5.54
C TYR A 48 -22.76 -14.11 5.06
N ARG A 49 -21.99 -15.04 5.62
CA ARG A 49 -22.09 -16.48 5.30
C ARG A 49 -23.43 -17.07 5.73
N GLY A 50 -24.08 -16.47 6.72
CA GLY A 50 -25.45 -16.77 7.15
C GLY A 50 -26.56 -16.19 6.24
N GLY A 51 -26.20 -15.40 5.23
CA GLY A 51 -27.13 -14.86 4.22
C GLY A 51 -27.38 -13.36 4.30
N ASP A 52 -26.80 -12.65 5.27
CA ASP A 52 -26.87 -11.18 5.29
C ASP A 52 -25.86 -10.58 4.32
N VAL A 53 -26.31 -10.35 3.08
CA VAL A 53 -25.47 -9.86 1.99
C VAL A 53 -24.87 -8.48 2.23
N ASN A 54 -25.26 -7.74 3.28
CA ASN A 54 -24.71 -6.41 3.56
C ASN A 54 -23.25 -6.44 4.03
N PHE A 55 -22.75 -7.58 4.50
CA PHE A 55 -21.40 -7.72 5.09
C PHE A 55 -20.40 -8.47 4.20
N TRP A 56 -20.68 -8.53 2.90
CA TRP A 56 -19.82 -9.19 1.91
C TRP A 56 -18.42 -8.56 1.83
N ASP A 57 -18.32 -7.26 2.10
CA ASP A 57 -17.07 -6.48 2.10
C ASP A 57 -16.08 -7.03 3.13
N SER A 58 -16.57 -7.40 4.33
CA SER A 58 -15.73 -7.94 5.40
C SER A 58 -15.18 -9.32 5.03
N GLU A 59 -15.97 -10.16 4.36
CA GLU A 59 -15.48 -11.45 3.80
C GLU A 59 -14.46 -11.23 2.69
N LYS A 60 -14.73 -10.29 1.78
CA LYS A 60 -13.82 -9.99 0.67
C LYS A 60 -12.56 -9.23 1.09
N MET A 61 -12.49 -8.73 2.32
CA MET A 61 -11.28 -8.11 2.86
C MET A 61 -10.53 -9.04 3.82
N TYR A 62 -11.19 -9.48 4.90
CA TYR A 62 -10.56 -10.21 6.01
C TYR A 62 -10.78 -11.72 5.97
N GLY A 63 -11.65 -12.22 5.10
CA GLY A 63 -11.86 -13.66 4.93
C GLY A 63 -10.66 -14.38 4.31
N PRO A 64 -10.66 -15.73 4.30
CA PRO A 64 -9.52 -16.55 3.84
C PRO A 64 -9.14 -16.35 2.37
N GLU A 65 -10.08 -15.90 1.54
CA GLU A 65 -9.87 -15.57 0.12
C GLU A 65 -10.04 -14.06 -0.14
N GLY A 66 -9.95 -13.24 0.91
CA GLY A 66 -10.08 -11.80 0.83
C GLY A 66 -8.83 -11.10 0.27
N SER A 67 -8.92 -9.79 0.07
CA SER A 67 -7.81 -8.96 -0.41
C SER A 67 -6.56 -9.05 0.49
N LEU A 68 -6.74 -9.22 1.80
CA LEU A 68 -5.62 -9.34 2.74
C LEU A 68 -4.91 -10.70 2.64
N ALA A 69 -5.54 -11.74 2.09
CA ALA A 69 -4.87 -13.01 1.78
C ALA A 69 -3.84 -12.85 0.65
N VAL A 70 -4.07 -11.91 -0.28
CA VAL A 70 -3.07 -11.56 -1.31
C VAL A 70 -1.85 -10.89 -0.66
N ILE A 71 -2.08 -9.97 0.27
CA ILE A 71 -1.00 -9.32 1.04
C ILE A 71 -0.28 -10.33 1.93
N GLU A 72 -1.00 -11.28 2.54
CA GLU A 72 -0.41 -12.40 3.26
C GLU A 72 0.54 -13.21 2.36
N GLY A 73 0.15 -13.49 1.12
CA GLY A 73 1.00 -14.14 0.13
C GLY A 73 2.31 -13.37 -0.09
N TYR A 74 2.23 -12.08 -0.39
CA TYR A 74 3.42 -11.25 -0.56
C TYR A 74 4.30 -11.22 0.69
N ALA A 75 3.70 -11.18 1.89
CA ALA A 75 4.45 -11.21 3.14
C ALA A 75 5.19 -12.53 3.36
N LYS A 76 4.56 -13.66 3.05
CA LYS A 76 5.16 -15.00 3.19
C LYS A 76 6.27 -15.24 2.19
N ASP A 77 6.09 -14.76 0.97
CA ASP A 77 7.03 -14.95 -0.14
C ASP A 77 8.19 -13.94 -0.09
N GLY A 78 8.19 -13.01 0.88
CA GLY A 78 9.18 -11.94 0.94
C GLY A 78 9.10 -10.99 -0.27
N ALA A 79 7.93 -10.90 -0.90
CA ALA A 79 7.67 -10.09 -2.09
C ALA A 79 7.20 -8.67 -1.75
N HIS A 80 7.42 -8.22 -0.52
CA HIS A 80 7.23 -6.83 -0.13
C HIS A 80 8.50 -6.01 -0.39
N LEU A 81 8.33 -4.89 -1.07
CA LEU A 81 9.36 -3.87 -1.22
C LEU A 81 8.91 -2.63 -0.45
N ASP A 82 9.48 -2.44 0.73
CA ASP A 82 9.23 -1.24 1.53
C ASP A 82 9.91 -0.04 0.88
N ASP A 83 9.30 1.15 1.01
CA ASP A 83 9.93 2.38 0.57
C ASP A 83 11.21 2.60 1.37
N ALA A 84 12.34 2.60 0.66
CA ALA A 84 13.65 2.76 1.23
C ALA A 84 13.93 4.22 1.64
N PHE A 85 13.15 5.19 1.15
CA PHE A 85 13.28 6.61 1.45
C PHE A 85 12.07 7.15 2.24
N TYR A 86 12.29 7.41 3.52
CA TYR A 86 11.26 7.95 4.44
C TYR A 86 11.68 9.30 5.05
N GLY A 87 12.65 9.97 4.44
CA GLY A 87 13.12 11.29 4.85
C GLY A 87 12.17 12.43 4.44
N ALA A 88 12.50 13.65 4.88
CA ALA A 88 11.89 14.84 4.32
C ALA A 88 12.21 14.97 2.82
N PRO A 89 11.33 15.58 2.00
CA PRO A 89 11.62 15.83 0.60
C PRO A 89 12.98 16.52 0.41
N THR A 90 13.76 16.02 -0.55
CA THR A 90 15.06 16.63 -0.88
C THR A 90 14.88 17.98 -1.58
N GLN A 91 15.96 18.74 -1.72
CA GLN A 91 15.92 20.00 -2.49
C GLN A 91 15.57 19.72 -3.96
N GLY A 92 16.22 18.73 -4.58
CA GLY A 92 15.91 18.32 -5.95
C GLY A 92 14.45 17.92 -6.12
N MET A 93 13.86 17.21 -5.16
CA MET A 93 12.43 16.84 -5.18
C MET A 93 11.54 18.09 -5.15
N THR A 94 11.84 19.03 -4.24
CA THR A 94 11.10 20.29 -4.10
C THR A 94 11.11 21.09 -5.39
N ASP A 95 12.27 21.16 -6.05
CA ASP A 95 12.45 22.00 -7.23
C ASP A 95 11.89 21.36 -8.51
N ASN A 96 11.97 20.02 -8.65
CA ASN A 96 11.78 19.35 -9.93
C ASN A 96 10.58 18.38 -10.01
N ASN A 97 10.02 17.90 -8.89
CA ASN A 97 8.98 16.85 -8.94
C ASN A 97 7.75 17.22 -9.76
N ALA A 98 7.32 18.48 -9.74
CA ALA A 98 6.17 18.92 -10.53
C ALA A 98 6.43 18.78 -12.05
N THR A 99 7.62 19.17 -12.50
CA THR A 99 8.06 19.06 -13.89
C THR A 99 8.22 17.59 -14.29
N LEU A 100 8.90 16.80 -13.45
CA LEU A 100 9.14 15.37 -13.70
C LEU A 100 7.84 14.56 -13.72
N GLY A 101 6.90 14.87 -12.81
CA GLY A 101 5.58 14.25 -12.77
C GLY A 101 4.75 14.54 -14.02
N LYS A 102 4.80 15.77 -14.53
CA LYS A 102 4.16 16.12 -15.81
C LYS A 102 4.77 15.35 -16.98
N LEU A 103 6.11 15.30 -17.05
CA LEU A 103 6.82 14.55 -18.09
C LEU A 103 6.41 13.07 -18.08
N GLN A 104 6.37 12.45 -16.89
CA GLN A 104 5.95 11.06 -16.71
C GLN A 104 4.50 10.84 -17.17
N LEU A 105 3.58 11.71 -16.75
CA LEU A 105 2.17 11.60 -17.11
C LEU A 105 1.97 11.64 -18.63
N GLU A 106 2.62 12.58 -19.32
CA GLU A 106 2.51 12.72 -20.76
C GLU A 106 3.11 11.52 -21.51
N ALA A 107 4.31 11.08 -21.12
CA ALA A 107 4.97 9.94 -21.74
C ALA A 107 4.16 8.65 -21.58
N PHE A 108 3.73 8.34 -20.34
CA PHE A 108 3.03 7.10 -20.06
C PHE A 108 1.64 7.09 -20.71
N THR A 109 0.96 8.24 -20.77
CA THR A 109 -0.32 8.37 -21.48
C THR A 109 -0.17 8.05 -22.96
N ARG A 110 0.85 8.58 -23.64
CA ARG A 110 1.08 8.27 -25.07
C ARG A 110 1.35 6.79 -25.32
N ILE A 111 2.18 6.17 -24.48
CA ILE A 111 2.46 4.73 -24.56
C ILE A 111 1.16 3.92 -24.40
N MET A 112 0.35 4.21 -23.38
CA MET A 112 -0.93 3.53 -23.15
C MET A 112 -1.93 3.72 -24.30
N MET A 113 -1.88 4.85 -25.00
CA MET A 113 -2.74 5.15 -26.15
C MET A 113 -2.25 4.50 -27.47
N GLY A 114 -1.25 3.63 -27.41
CA GLY A 114 -0.72 2.91 -28.58
C GLY A 114 0.53 3.51 -29.20
N GLY A 115 1.20 4.44 -28.50
CA GLY A 115 2.55 4.88 -28.84
C GLY A 115 3.59 3.76 -28.69
N SER A 116 4.82 3.98 -29.19
CA SER A 116 5.89 2.98 -29.04
C SER A 116 6.34 2.89 -27.59
N VAL A 117 6.62 1.67 -27.12
CA VAL A 117 7.24 1.47 -25.80
C VAL A 117 8.64 2.08 -25.74
N ASP A 118 9.30 2.28 -26.88
CA ASP A 118 10.61 2.92 -26.99
C ASP A 118 10.59 4.39 -26.51
N GLU A 119 9.41 5.03 -26.44
CA GLU A 119 9.27 6.36 -25.82
C GLU A 119 9.69 6.37 -24.34
N PHE A 120 9.69 5.19 -23.68
CA PHE A 120 10.15 5.07 -22.31
C PHE A 120 11.64 5.43 -22.16
N ASP A 121 12.49 5.02 -23.09
CA ASP A 121 13.93 5.35 -23.03
C ASP A 121 14.15 6.85 -23.19
N GLN A 122 13.36 7.51 -24.04
CA GLN A 122 13.36 8.96 -24.16
C GLN A 122 12.89 9.63 -22.86
N PHE A 123 11.83 9.12 -22.24
CA PHE A 123 11.36 9.58 -20.95
C PHE A 123 12.48 9.48 -19.89
N VAL A 124 13.16 8.34 -19.78
CA VAL A 124 14.25 8.13 -18.82
C VAL A 124 15.38 9.13 -19.05
N SER A 125 15.78 9.35 -20.31
CA SER A 125 16.81 10.35 -20.63
C SER A 125 16.38 11.76 -20.21
N GLN A 126 15.15 12.17 -20.52
CA GLN A 126 14.64 13.50 -20.18
C GLN A 126 14.47 13.68 -18.68
N TRP A 127 13.93 12.66 -17.99
CA TRP A 127 13.73 12.66 -16.55
C TRP A 127 15.06 12.86 -15.81
N ASN A 128 16.10 12.13 -16.23
CA ASN A 128 17.44 12.29 -15.66
C ASN A 128 17.99 13.72 -15.87
N SER A 129 17.86 14.27 -17.07
CA SER A 129 18.37 15.62 -17.40
C SER A 129 17.60 16.74 -16.70
N LEU A 130 16.32 16.55 -16.38
CA LEU A 130 15.45 17.55 -15.75
C LEU A 130 15.48 17.51 -14.22
N GLY A 131 16.49 16.89 -13.62
CA GLY A 131 16.69 16.87 -12.16
C GLY A 131 16.42 15.51 -11.50
N GLY A 132 15.92 14.53 -12.25
CA GLY A 132 15.71 13.19 -11.73
C GLY A 132 17.00 12.53 -11.25
N LYS A 133 18.11 12.70 -11.98
CA LYS A 133 19.41 12.18 -11.53
C LYS A 133 19.84 12.80 -10.19
N ALA A 134 19.66 14.10 -10.03
CA ALA A 134 20.01 14.79 -8.79
C ALA A 134 19.19 14.25 -7.61
N ILE A 135 17.89 14.04 -7.80
CA ILE A 135 17.02 13.41 -6.80
C ILE A 135 17.52 12.01 -6.44
N THR A 136 17.86 11.19 -7.43
CA THR A 136 18.40 9.84 -7.19
C THR A 136 19.69 9.88 -6.36
N ASP A 137 20.63 10.78 -6.70
CA ASP A 137 21.88 10.93 -5.96
C ASP A 137 21.63 11.42 -4.52
N GLU A 138 20.70 12.36 -4.32
CA GLU A 138 20.31 12.87 -2.99
C GLU A 138 19.66 11.80 -2.11
N VAL A 139 18.75 11.00 -2.66
CA VAL A 139 18.11 9.87 -1.96
C VAL A 139 19.14 8.83 -1.55
N ASN A 140 20.05 8.46 -2.47
CA ASN A 140 21.12 7.51 -2.18
C ASN A 140 22.08 8.03 -1.10
N ALA A 141 22.40 9.33 -1.13
CA ALA A 141 23.24 9.95 -0.10
C ALA A 141 22.55 9.97 1.27
N TRP A 142 21.26 10.31 1.31
CA TRP A 142 20.46 10.23 2.54
C TRP A 142 20.41 8.80 3.08
N GLN A 143 20.24 7.80 2.21
CA GLN A 143 20.17 6.40 2.62
C GLN A 143 21.51 5.89 3.17
N ALA A 144 22.62 6.30 2.55
CA ALA A 144 23.96 5.98 3.04
C ALA A 144 24.30 6.64 4.38
N SER A 145 23.53 7.64 4.83
CA SER A 145 23.70 8.29 6.13
C SER A 145 22.70 7.84 7.20
N GLN A 146 21.86 6.83 6.91
CA GLN A 146 20.98 6.23 7.91
C GLN A 146 21.70 5.26 8.84
#